data_AF-A0A7C6I3N6-F1
#
_entry.id   AF-A0A7C6I3N6-F1
#
_cell.length_a   1.000
_cell.length_b   1.000
_cell.length_c   1.000
_cell.angle_alpha   90.00
_cell.angle_beta   90.00
_cell.angle_gamma   90.00
#
_symmetry.space_group_name_H-M   'P 1'
#
loop_
_entity.id
_entity.type
_entity.pdbx_description
1 polymer ?
#
loop_
_entity_poly.entity_id
_entity_poly.type
_entity_poly.pdbx_seq_one_letter_code
_entity_poly.pdbx_strand_id
1 'polypeptide(L)'
;MEQKVGAFFIHGFMGYPTDFGNLIDEIQKLDIDTKVIILPGHNKEDNTALYSWKNWISHAEENYLAYKKSVDIIYLIGFSMGGNNCYILSK
;
A
#
# COMPACT_ATOMS: atom_id res chain seq x y z
N MET A 1 -10.00 25.42 2.28
CA MET A 1 -9.11 24.63 1.42
C MET A 1 -9.77 23.29 1.22
N GLU A 2 -9.80 22.79 -0.01
CA GLU A 2 -10.34 21.46 -0.32
C GLU A 2 -9.44 20.40 0.32
N GLN A 3 -10.03 19.39 0.96
CA GLN A 3 -9.26 18.32 1.61
C GLN A 3 -8.64 17.43 0.54
N LYS A 4 -7.33 17.22 0.60
CA LYS A 4 -6.63 16.30 -0.30
C LYS A 4 -6.78 14.86 0.20
N VAL A 5 -7.47 14.03 -0.56
CA VAL A 5 -7.71 12.61 -0.22
C VAL A 5 -6.67 11.72 -0.91
N GLY A 6 -6.13 10.75 -0.17
CA GLY A 6 -5.21 9.74 -0.65
C GLY A 6 -5.69 8.31 -0.42
N ALA A 7 -5.26 7.39 -1.27
CA ALA A 7 -5.46 5.95 -1.12
C ALA A 7 -4.10 5.23 -1.15
N PHE A 8 -3.81 4.45 -0.10
CA PHE A 8 -2.54 3.75 0.08
C PHE A 8 -2.75 2.23 0.00
N PHE A 9 -2.13 1.61 -1.00
CA PHE A 9 -2.35 0.23 -1.39
C PHE A 9 -1.20 -0.70 -0.97
N ILE A 10 -1.55 -1.83 -0.36
CA ILE A 10 -0.61 -2.89 0.05
C ILE A 10 -1.10 -4.25 -0.47
N HIS A 11 -0.34 -4.86 -1.39
CA HIS A 11 -0.68 -6.16 -2.00
C HIS A 11 -0.53 -7.34 -1.03
N GLY A 12 -0.92 -8.54 -1.47
CA GLY A 12 -0.86 -9.78 -0.68
C GLY A 12 0.52 -10.45 -0.65
N PHE A 13 0.62 -11.55 0.09
CA PHE A 13 1.82 -12.41 0.10
C PHE A 13 2.01 -13.06 -1.27
N MET A 14 3.23 -13.02 -1.82
CA MET A 14 3.53 -13.39 -3.21
C MET A 14 2.71 -12.62 -4.26
N GLY A 15 2.09 -11.51 -3.84
CA GLY A 15 1.25 -10.66 -4.67
C GLY A 15 2.03 -9.51 -5.30
N TYR A 16 1.31 -8.73 -6.10
CA TYR A 16 1.81 -7.53 -6.77
C TYR A 16 0.64 -6.53 -6.92
N PRO A 17 0.84 -5.27 -7.35
CA PRO A 17 -0.27 -4.35 -7.62
C PRO A 17 -1.40 -4.90 -8.51
N THR A 18 -1.14 -5.94 -9.32
CA THR A 18 -2.16 -6.65 -10.09
C THR A 18 -3.22 -7.35 -9.24
N ASP A 19 -2.97 -7.60 -7.95
CA ASP A 19 -3.96 -8.13 -6.99
C ASP A 19 -5.22 -7.26 -6.92
N PHE A 20 -5.09 -5.97 -7.24
CA PHE A 20 -6.17 -5.00 -7.20
C PHE A 20 -6.94 -4.88 -8.53
N GLY A 21 -6.51 -5.57 -9.59
CA GLY A 21 -7.09 -5.43 -10.92
C GLY A 21 -7.18 -3.96 -11.34
N ASN A 22 -8.37 -3.51 -11.70
CA ASN A 22 -8.62 -2.14 -12.15
C ASN A 22 -8.91 -1.14 -11.02
N LEU A 23 -8.92 -1.57 -9.74
CA LEU A 23 -9.35 -0.72 -8.63
C LEU A 23 -8.48 0.54 -8.50
N ILE A 24 -7.17 0.42 -8.70
CA ILE A 24 -6.24 1.57 -8.63
C ILE A 24 -6.65 2.62 -9.67
N ASP A 25 -6.87 2.19 -10.92
CA ASP A 25 -7.23 3.07 -12.03
C ASP A 25 -8.61 3.71 -11.81
N GLU A 26 -9.59 2.96 -11.29
CA GLU A 26 -10.91 3.51 -10.97
C GLU A 26 -10.85 4.57 -9.85
N ILE A 27 -9.99 4.40 -8.85
CA ILE A 27 -9.82 5.40 -7.79
C ILE A 27 -9.14 6.66 -8.32
N GLN A 28 -8.12 6.52 -9.19
CA GLN A 28 -7.45 7.68 -9.79
C GLN A 28 -8.39 8.56 -10.63
N LYS A 29 -9.40 7.97 -11.28
CA LYS A 29 -10.44 8.71 -12.02
C LYS A 29 -11.32 9.59 -11.13
N LEU A 30 -11.35 9.34 -9.82
CA LEU A 30 -12.12 10.10 -8.84
C LEU A 30 -11.31 11.26 -8.22
N ASP A 31 -10.17 11.63 -8.80
CA ASP A 31 -9.26 12.67 -8.30
C ASP A 31 -8.70 12.37 -6.89
N ILE A 32 -8.63 11.09 -6.54
CA ILE A 32 -8.00 10.61 -5.30
C ILE A 32 -6.54 10.29 -5.62
N ASP A 33 -5.62 10.91 -4.87
CA ASP A 33 -4.19 10.62 -4.97
C ASP A 33 -3.95 9.15 -4.58
N THR A 34 -3.12 8.41 -5.31
CA THR A 34 -2.89 6.99 -5.01
C THR A 34 -1.41 6.69 -4.81
N LYS A 35 -1.08 6.00 -3.71
CA LYS A 35 0.23 5.45 -3.44
C LYS A 35 0.15 3.93 -3.40
N VAL A 36 0.82 3.28 -4.33
CA VAL A 36 0.95 1.82 -4.37
C VAL A 36 2.38 1.45 -4.03
N ILE A 37 2.57 0.56 -3.05
CA ILE A 37 3.91 0.08 -2.66
C ILE A 37 4.14 -1.36 -3.13
N ILE A 38 5.39 -1.69 -3.37
CA ILE A 38 5.85 -3.06 -3.61
C ILE A 38 6.65 -3.48 -2.38
N LEU A 39 6.19 -4.52 -1.69
CA LEU A 39 6.86 -4.99 -0.49
C LEU A 39 8.22 -5.62 -0.85
N PRO A 40 9.24 -5.47 0.01
CA PRO A 40 10.55 -6.09 -0.22
C PRO A 40 10.44 -7.59 -0.53
N GLY A 41 11.16 -8.02 -1.57
CA GLY A 41 11.13 -9.39 -2.09
C GLY A 41 10.03 -9.68 -3.11
N HIS A 42 9.00 -8.85 -3.25
CA HIS A 42 7.88 -9.08 -4.20
C HIS A 42 8.12 -8.44 -5.58
N ASN A 43 9.36 -8.49 -6.04
CA ASN A 43 9.76 -8.03 -7.36
C ASN A 43 9.61 -9.15 -8.41
N LYS A 44 9.86 -8.85 -9.69
CA LYS A 44 9.71 -9.81 -10.80
C LYS A 44 10.44 -11.14 -10.60
N GLU A 45 11.54 -11.14 -9.84
CA GLU A 45 12.37 -12.31 -9.59
C GLU A 45 11.92 -13.14 -8.37
N ASP A 46 10.94 -12.65 -7.60
CA ASP A 46 10.46 -13.19 -6.33
C ASP A 46 11.60 -13.62 -5.38
N ASN A 47 12.01 -12.67 -4.53
CA ASN A 47 12.98 -12.88 -3.47
C ASN A 47 12.31 -12.88 -2.09
N THR A 48 11.02 -13.21 -2.00
CA THR A 48 10.25 -13.14 -0.74
C THR A 48 10.88 -13.94 0.40
N ALA A 49 11.55 -15.05 0.09
CA ALA A 49 12.27 -15.88 1.07
C ALA A 49 13.40 -15.17 1.81
N LEU A 50 13.94 -14.05 1.27
CA LEU A 50 14.98 -13.25 1.90
C LEU A 50 14.43 -12.22 2.90
N TYR A 51 13.11 -12.07 2.99
CA TYR A 51 12.46 -11.04 3.79
C TYR A 51 11.47 -11.65 4.78
N SER A 52 11.41 -11.05 5.96
CA SER A 52 10.44 -11.40 6.99
C SER A 52 9.26 -10.43 7.00
N TRP A 53 8.18 -10.81 7.67
CA TRP A 53 7.04 -9.93 7.90
C TRP A 53 7.43 -8.60 8.57
N LYS A 54 8.50 -8.58 9.38
CA LYS A 54 9.02 -7.35 10.00
C LYS A 54 9.56 -6.38 8.95
N ASN A 55 10.24 -6.90 7.93
CA ASN A 55 10.72 -6.06 6.83
C ASN A 55 9.55 -5.45 6.05
N TRP A 56 8.47 -6.21 5.86
CA TRP A 56 7.30 -5.73 5.14
C TRP A 56 6.54 -4.63 5.90
N ILE A 57 6.29 -4.82 7.20
CA ILE A 57 5.58 -3.80 7.98
C ILE A 57 6.41 -2.52 8.15
N SER A 58 7.73 -2.63 8.38
CA SER A 58 8.61 -1.46 8.44
C SER A 58 8.64 -0.69 7.12
N HIS A 59 8.74 -1.40 5.99
CA HIS A 59 8.70 -0.76 4.67
C HIS A 59 7.34 -0.08 4.39
N ALA A 60 6.24 -0.71 4.80
CA ALA A 60 4.90 -0.15 4.65
C ALA A 60 4.73 1.10 5.53
N GLU A 61 5.21 1.08 6.77
CA GLU A 61 5.16 2.21 7.71
C GLU A 61 5.97 3.41 7.21
N GLU A 62 7.20 3.20 6.75
CA GLU A 62 8.05 4.26 6.19
C GLU A 62 7.36 4.98 5.02
N ASN A 63 6.80 4.20 4.08
CA ASN A 63 6.09 4.75 2.93
C ASN A 63 4.77 5.43 3.32
N TYR A 64 4.03 4.85 4.27
CA TYR A 64 2.79 5.43 4.78
C TYR A 64 3.05 6.78 5.46
N LEU A 65 4.05 6.87 6.35
CA LEU A 65 4.40 8.11 7.03
C LEU A 65 4.92 9.20 6.08
N ALA A 66 5.65 8.81 5.04
CA ALA A 66 6.06 9.74 3.99
C ALA A 66 4.84 10.26 3.21
N TYR A 67 3.93 9.36 2.83
CA TYR A 67 2.75 9.69 2.04
C TYR A 67 1.70 10.50 2.82
N LYS A 68 1.54 10.22 4.11
CA LYS A 68 0.66 10.95 5.03
C LYS A 68 0.98 12.45 5.15
N LYS A 69 2.21 12.86 4.81
CA LYS A 69 2.58 14.30 4.75
C LYS A 69 2.02 15.02 3.52
N SER A 70 1.50 14.28 2.54
CA SER A 70 1.11 14.79 1.22
C SER A 70 -0.41 14.81 0.99
N VAL A 71 -1.20 14.33 1.95
CA VAL A 71 -2.67 14.23 1.90
C VAL A 71 -3.26 14.48 3.29
N ASP A 72 -4.49 14.99 3.36
CA ASP A 72 -5.20 15.27 4.62
C ASP A 72 -5.93 14.04 5.16
N ILE A 73 -6.50 13.22 4.26
CA ILE A 73 -7.21 11.97 4.56
C ILE A 73 -6.55 10.84 3.79
N ILE A 74 -6.37 9.70 4.45
CA ILE A 74 -5.79 8.51 3.83
C ILE A 74 -6.68 7.28 4.05
N TYR A 75 -7.04 6.61 2.95
CA TYR A 75 -7.67 5.31 2.96
C TYR A 75 -6.61 4.22 2.80
N LEU A 76 -6.55 3.28 3.74
CA LEU A 76 -5.67 2.12 3.68
C LEU A 76 -6.41 0.98 2.98
N ILE A 77 -5.84 0.47 1.88
CA ILE A 77 -6.43 -0.59 1.06
C ILE A 77 -5.45 -1.76 0.98
N GLY A 78 -5.83 -2.90 1.55
CA GLY A 78 -4.95 -4.06 1.64
C GLY A 78 -5.62 -5.33 1.14
N PHE A 79 -4.92 -6.09 0.30
CA PHE A 79 -5.37 -7.43 -0.12
C PHE A 79 -4.73 -8.51 0.74
N SER A 80 -5.53 -9.41 1.34
CA SER A 80 -5.06 -10.55 2.15
C SER A 80 -4.01 -10.15 3.20
N MET A 81 -2.74 -10.56 3.08
CA MET A 81 -1.64 -10.14 3.95
C MET A 81 -1.50 -8.61 4.04
N GLY A 82 -1.72 -7.88 2.95
CA GLY A 82 -1.71 -6.42 2.93
C GLY A 82 -2.78 -5.81 3.83
N GLY A 83 -3.92 -6.48 4.02
CA GLY A 83 -4.96 -6.08 4.97
C GLY A 83 -4.47 -6.11 6.42
N ASN A 84 -3.67 -7.11 6.80
CA ASN A 84 -3.04 -7.16 8.13
C ASN A 84 -2.08 -5.99 8.34
N ASN A 85 -1.31 -5.62 7.31
CA ASN A 85 -0.45 -4.44 7.37
C ASN A 85 -1.28 -3.16 7.53
N CYS A 86 -2.38 -3.01 6.78
CA CYS A 86 -3.30 -1.88 6.94
C CYS A 86 -3.87 -1.79 8.37
N TYR A 87 -4.28 -2.92 8.96
CA TYR A 87 -4.75 -2.95 10.34
C TYR A 87 -3.68 -2.44 11.33
N ILE A 88 -2.41 -2.86 11.16
CA ILE A 88 -1.31 -2.39 12.02
C ILE A 88 -1.10 -0.87 11.85
N LEU A 89 -1.07 -0.36 10.61
CA LEU A 89 -0.86 1.06 10.32
C LEU A 89 -2.04 1.96 10.72
N SER A 90 -3.22 1.39 10.93
CA SER A 90 -4.43 2.12 11.33
C SER A 90 -4.53 2.40 12.84
N LYS A 91 -3.65 1.79 13.64
CA LYS A 91 -3.56 2.00 15.09
C LYS A 91 -2.68 3.19 15.42
#